data_AF-Q6CZ59-F1
#
_entry.id   AF-Q6CZ59-F1
#
_cell.length_a   1.000
_cell.length_b   1.000
_cell.length_c   1.000
_cell.angle_alpha   90.00
_cell.angle_beta   90.00
_cell.angle_gamma   90.00
#
_symmetry.space_group_name_H-M   'P 1'
#
loop_
_entity.id
_entity.type
_entity.pdbx_description
1 polymer ?
#
loop_
_entity_poly.entity_id
_entity_poly.type
_entity_poly.pdbx_seq_one_letter_code
_entity_poly.pdbx_strand_id
1 'polypeptide(L)'
;MNDKFIVEPIEFAFTKGLFKGLCDVSFNDVVIIKNIDDAIEFAFEQNLPSNYKVWNDIIESYREELREHTNFQNALDFINNKLEFFQHQNSSLHLEYRKKKIKKSNSKHDDFIFSESKEDAYFVLSTIAINRYLNNFIDDGFLERLFSIYKSGGWPCGMKRDSIIVFDPAVLM
;
A
#
# COMPACT_ATOMS: atom_id res chain seq x y z
N MET A 1 14.54 -18.75 -8.02
CA MET A 1 13.72 -17.70 -7.38
C MET A 1 12.76 -17.17 -8.43
N ASN A 2 11.47 -17.03 -8.12
CA ASN A 2 10.49 -16.54 -9.10
C ASN A 2 10.39 -15.01 -8.99
N ASP A 3 11.30 -14.32 -9.68
CA ASP A 3 11.42 -12.86 -9.62
C ASP A 3 10.10 -12.16 -9.97
N LYS A 4 9.29 -12.73 -10.87
CA LYS A 4 7.99 -12.18 -11.23
C LYS A 4 7.03 -12.17 -10.04
N PHE A 5 6.95 -13.27 -9.29
CA PHE A 5 6.11 -13.33 -8.09
C PHE A 5 6.59 -12.35 -7.02
N ILE A 6 7.91 -12.23 -6.83
CA ILE A 6 8.49 -11.36 -5.81
C ILE A 6 8.25 -9.88 -6.14
N VAL A 7 8.45 -9.48 -7.39
CA VAL A 7 8.39 -8.06 -7.80
C VAL A 7 6.95 -7.60 -8.10
N GLU A 8 6.00 -8.52 -8.29
CA GLU A 8 4.59 -8.22 -8.58
C GLU A 8 3.99 -7.09 -7.69
N PRO A 9 4.20 -7.05 -6.35
CA PRO A 9 3.63 -6.00 -5.53
C PRO A 9 4.19 -4.61 -5.85
N ILE A 10 5.49 -4.52 -6.10
CA ILE A 10 6.15 -3.27 -6.47
C ILE A 10 5.71 -2.82 -7.86
N GLU A 11 5.71 -3.72 -8.84
CA GLU A 11 5.26 -3.40 -10.20
C GLU A 11 3.81 -2.92 -10.20
N PHE A 12 2.94 -3.57 -9.41
CA PHE A 12 1.53 -3.20 -9.28
C PHE A 12 1.32 -1.75 -8.82
N ALA A 13 2.19 -1.24 -7.94
CA ALA A 13 2.11 0.13 -7.41
C ALA A 13 2.20 1.23 -8.49
N PHE A 14 2.66 0.88 -9.70
CA PHE A 14 2.79 1.80 -10.83
C PHE A 14 1.73 1.54 -11.92
N THR A 15 0.79 0.64 -11.68
CA THR A 15 -0.29 0.35 -12.62
C THR A 15 -1.50 1.24 -12.34
N LYS A 16 -2.39 1.35 -13.32
CA LYS A 16 -3.73 1.95 -13.15
C LYS A 16 -4.63 1.16 -12.19
N GLY A 17 -4.17 0.01 -11.71
CA GLY A 17 -4.88 -0.80 -10.73
C GLY A 17 -4.76 -0.26 -9.30
N LEU A 18 -3.66 0.43 -8.98
CA LEU A 18 -3.48 1.06 -7.68
C LEU A 18 -4.56 2.12 -7.46
N PHE A 19 -5.29 2.00 -6.35
CA PHE A 19 -6.37 2.91 -5.97
C PHE A 19 -7.47 3.09 -7.03
N LYS A 20 -7.74 2.07 -7.85
CA LYS A 20 -8.79 2.14 -8.88
C LYS A 20 -10.23 2.17 -8.32
N GLY A 21 -10.41 1.99 -7.01
CA GLY A 21 -11.73 1.74 -6.39
C GLY A 21 -12.04 0.25 -6.26
N LEU A 22 -12.75 -0.12 -5.20
CA LEU A 22 -13.12 -1.52 -4.96
C LEU A 22 -14.09 -1.99 -6.07
N CYS A 23 -13.70 -3.02 -6.80
CA CYS A 23 -14.68 -3.83 -7.55
C CYS A 23 -15.48 -4.68 -6.56
N ASP A 24 -16.70 -5.11 -6.88
CA ASP A 24 -17.62 -5.92 -6.01
C ASP A 24 -16.94 -7.19 -5.43
N VAL A 25 -16.11 -7.00 -4.41
CA VAL A 25 -15.31 -8.02 -3.75
C VAL A 25 -15.70 -7.95 -2.27
N SER A 26 -16.30 -9.03 -1.80
CA SER A 26 -16.57 -9.19 -0.38
C SER A 26 -15.31 -9.73 0.29
N PHE A 27 -14.67 -8.90 1.10
CA PHE A 27 -13.65 -9.33 2.02
C PHE A 27 -14.30 -9.62 3.37
N ASN A 28 -14.13 -10.85 3.87
CA ASN A 28 -14.41 -11.11 5.28
C ASN A 28 -13.38 -10.33 6.12
N ASP A 29 -13.80 -9.81 7.26
CA ASP A 29 -12.95 -9.08 8.22
C ASP A 29 -12.37 -7.75 7.69
N VAL A 30 -13.08 -7.09 6.77
CA VAL A 30 -12.75 -5.73 6.32
C VAL A 30 -13.86 -4.76 6.65
N VAL A 31 -13.49 -3.57 7.12
CA VAL A 31 -14.37 -2.42 7.29
C VAL A 31 -14.10 -1.46 6.15
N ILE A 32 -15.02 -1.39 5.18
CA ILE A 32 -14.92 -0.45 4.06
C ILE A 32 -15.36 0.94 4.52
N ILE A 33 -14.52 1.94 4.30
CA ILE A 33 -14.83 3.35 4.55
C ILE A 33 -14.77 4.16 3.25
N LYS A 34 -15.54 5.25 3.22
CA LYS A 34 -15.72 6.11 2.04
C LYS A 34 -15.38 7.59 2.33
N ASN A 35 -15.12 7.92 3.58
CA ASN A 35 -14.62 9.22 3.98
C ASN A 35 -13.09 9.21 3.91
N ILE A 36 -12.52 10.13 3.14
CA ILE A 36 -11.07 10.27 3.00
C ILE A 36 -10.43 10.82 4.28
N ASP A 37 -11.11 11.71 5.00
CA ASP A 37 -10.56 12.30 6.22
C ASP A 37 -10.37 11.22 7.30
N ASP A 38 -11.38 10.36 7.48
CA ASP A 38 -11.27 9.19 8.36
C ASP A 38 -10.14 8.24 7.91
N ALA A 39 -9.98 8.04 6.59
CA ALA A 39 -8.93 7.17 6.06
C ALA A 39 -7.52 7.70 6.34
N ILE A 40 -7.32 9.01 6.18
CA ILE A 40 -6.07 9.70 6.51
C ILE A 40 -5.81 9.62 8.02
N GLU A 41 -6.84 9.84 8.85
CA GLU A 41 -6.74 9.71 10.31
C GLU A 41 -6.30 8.31 10.71
N PHE A 42 -6.97 7.26 10.23
CA PHE A 42 -6.60 5.87 10.58
C PHE A 42 -5.22 5.45 10.09
N ALA A 43 -4.75 6.00 8.95
CA ALA A 43 -3.46 5.65 8.38
C ALA A 43 -2.29 6.27 9.14
N PHE A 44 -2.45 7.52 9.59
CA PHE A 44 -1.32 8.36 10.00
C PHE A 44 -1.38 8.89 11.43
N GLU A 45 -2.57 8.91 12.07
CA GLU A 45 -2.69 9.37 13.45
C GLU A 45 -2.08 8.35 14.43
N GLN A 46 -1.36 8.87 15.42
CA GLN A 46 -0.69 8.07 16.45
C GLN A 46 -1.61 7.85 17.66
N ASN A 47 -2.55 8.77 17.89
CA ASN A 47 -3.43 8.77 19.05
C ASN A 47 -4.84 8.29 18.68
N LEU A 48 -4.98 7.00 18.37
CA LEU A 48 -6.27 6.41 18.04
C LEU A 48 -7.00 5.89 19.30
N PRO A 49 -8.34 5.79 19.27
CA PRO A 49 -9.10 5.15 20.35
C PRO A 49 -8.67 3.69 20.57
N SER A 50 -8.85 3.17 21.79
CA SER A 50 -8.29 1.88 22.24
C SER A 50 -8.72 0.64 21.42
N ASN A 51 -9.75 0.74 20.60
CA ASN A 51 -10.21 -0.32 19.72
C ASN A 51 -9.57 -0.29 18.31
N TYR A 52 -8.65 0.65 18.06
CA TYR A 52 -7.87 0.78 16.84
C TYR A 52 -6.40 0.53 17.13
N LYS A 53 -5.66 0.13 16.10
CA LYS A 53 -4.21 -0.01 16.15
C LYS A 53 -3.60 0.96 15.13
N VAL A 54 -2.45 1.53 15.47
CA VAL A 54 -1.70 2.42 14.58
C VAL A 54 -1.26 1.61 13.36
N TRP A 55 -1.66 2.05 12.16
CA TRP A 55 -1.42 1.31 10.92
C TRP A 55 0.06 1.07 10.65
N ASN A 56 0.87 2.12 10.78
CA ASN A 56 2.32 2.04 10.57
C ASN A 56 3.00 1.06 11.53
N ASP A 57 2.60 1.02 12.81
CA ASP A 57 3.17 0.10 13.80
C ASP A 57 2.91 -1.37 13.42
N ILE A 58 1.75 -1.66 12.82
CA ILE A 58 1.44 -3.00 12.34
C ILE A 58 2.44 -3.38 11.24
N ILE A 59 2.61 -2.56 10.21
CA ILE A 59 3.46 -2.89 9.07
C ILE A 59 4.94 -2.89 9.47
N GLU A 60 5.37 -1.99 10.35
CA GLU A 60 6.71 -2.01 10.93
C GLU A 60 6.94 -3.27 11.77
N SER A 61 5.97 -3.78 12.52
CA SER A 61 6.14 -5.04 13.27
C SER A 61 6.44 -6.23 12.35
N TYR A 62 5.76 -6.32 11.19
CA TYR A 62 6.09 -7.31 10.16
C TYR A 62 7.50 -7.09 9.60
N ARG A 63 7.87 -5.83 9.34
CA ARG A 63 9.20 -5.50 8.82
C ARG A 63 10.31 -5.79 9.84
N GLU A 64 10.06 -5.60 11.13
CA GLU A 64 10.93 -5.98 12.23
C GLU A 64 11.15 -7.49 12.26
N GLU A 65 10.08 -8.28 12.20
CA GLU A 65 10.19 -9.74 12.17
C GLU A 65 10.98 -10.22 10.94
N LEU A 66 10.78 -9.60 9.77
CA LEU A 66 11.57 -9.92 8.57
C LEU A 66 13.07 -9.61 8.73
N ARG A 67 13.45 -8.62 9.56
CA ARG A 67 14.88 -8.27 9.81
C ARG A 67 15.67 -9.39 10.48
N GLU A 68 14.98 -10.29 11.19
CA GLU A 68 15.60 -11.46 11.81
C GLU A 68 16.06 -12.51 10.79
N HIS A 69 15.57 -12.44 9.55
CA HIS A 69 16.00 -13.36 8.49
C HIS A 69 17.39 -12.97 7.96
N THR A 70 18.30 -13.94 7.86
CA THR A 70 19.71 -13.73 7.45
C THR A 70 19.90 -13.01 6.11
N ASN A 71 18.99 -13.27 5.15
CA ASN A 71 18.98 -12.62 3.83
C ASN A 71 18.19 -11.30 3.76
N PHE A 72 17.73 -10.73 4.88
CA PHE A 72 16.89 -9.54 4.87
C PHE A 72 17.53 -8.37 4.13
N GLN A 73 18.80 -8.06 4.38
CA GLN A 73 19.46 -6.93 3.72
C GLN A 73 19.50 -7.10 2.20
N ASN A 74 19.78 -8.31 1.71
CA ASN A 74 19.76 -8.61 0.28
C ASN A 74 18.36 -8.42 -0.32
N ALA A 75 17.32 -8.83 0.41
CA ALA A 75 15.93 -8.65 -0.01
C ALA A 75 15.56 -7.16 -0.06
N LEU A 76 15.92 -6.40 0.97
CA LEU A 76 15.68 -4.96 1.06
C LEU A 76 16.36 -4.22 -0.09
N ASP A 77 17.65 -4.47 -0.33
CA ASP A 77 18.42 -3.83 -1.41
C ASP A 77 17.84 -4.19 -2.78
N PHE A 78 17.49 -5.45 -3.01
CA PHE A 78 16.87 -5.89 -4.25
C PHE A 78 15.52 -5.17 -4.50
N ILE A 79 14.65 -5.10 -3.49
CA ILE A 79 13.34 -4.48 -3.61
C ILE A 79 13.44 -2.96 -3.75
N ASN A 80 14.33 -2.30 -3.01
CA ASN A 80 14.56 -0.85 -3.13
C ASN A 80 15.06 -0.48 -4.54
N ASN A 81 16.02 -1.23 -5.09
CA ASN A 81 16.50 -1.03 -6.46
C ASN A 81 15.38 -1.17 -7.50
N LYS A 82 14.45 -2.13 -7.29
CA LYS A 82 13.28 -2.28 -8.17
C LYS A 82 12.31 -1.12 -8.03
N LEU A 83 12.01 -0.68 -6.80
CA LEU A 83 11.13 0.45 -6.54
C LEU A 83 11.69 1.73 -7.20
N GLU A 84 12.97 2.03 -6.98
CA GLU A 84 13.66 3.17 -7.61
C GLU A 84 13.60 3.10 -9.14
N PHE A 85 13.88 1.93 -9.73
CA PHE A 85 13.77 1.73 -11.16
C PHE A 85 12.36 2.09 -11.69
N PHE A 86 11.30 1.60 -11.04
CA PHE A 86 9.93 1.91 -11.46
C PHE A 86 9.54 3.37 -11.22
N GLN A 87 10.03 4.00 -10.15
CA GLN A 87 9.84 5.43 -9.90
C GLN A 87 10.46 6.27 -11.03
N HIS A 88 11.67 5.93 -11.48
CA HIS A 88 12.31 6.61 -12.61
C HIS A 88 11.54 6.42 -13.93
N GLN A 89 11.13 5.19 -14.23
CA GLN A 89 10.32 4.88 -15.43
C GLN A 89 9.00 5.65 -15.46
N ASN A 90 8.41 5.91 -14.29
CA ASN A 90 7.12 6.57 -14.16
C ASN A 90 7.22 8.05 -13.74
N SER A 91 8.42 8.64 -13.77
CA SER A 91 8.67 10.02 -13.35
C SER A 91 7.87 11.07 -14.14
N SER A 92 7.52 10.75 -15.39
CA SER A 92 6.65 11.59 -16.24
C SER A 92 5.25 11.80 -15.64
N LEU A 93 4.71 10.82 -14.92
CA LEU A 93 3.38 10.91 -14.29
C LEU A 93 3.34 12.01 -13.22
N HIS A 94 4.42 12.17 -12.44
CA HIS A 94 4.52 13.26 -11.46
C HIS A 94 4.57 14.63 -12.15
N LEU A 95 5.25 14.75 -13.30
CA LEU A 95 5.27 15.98 -14.09
C LEU A 95 3.88 16.31 -14.65
N GLU A 96 3.15 15.31 -15.13
CA GLU A 96 1.77 15.47 -15.61
C GLU A 96 0.83 15.91 -14.49
N TYR A 97 0.90 15.27 -13.32
CA TYR A 97 0.15 15.69 -12.13
C TYR A 97 0.44 17.14 -11.75
N ARG A 98 1.71 17.54 -11.66
CA ARG A 98 2.10 18.93 -11.35
C ARG A 98 1.53 19.92 -12.37
N LYS A 99 1.55 19.58 -13.67
CA LYS A 99 0.93 20.41 -14.71
C LYS A 99 -0.59 20.55 -14.51
N LYS A 100 -1.30 19.45 -14.20
CA LYS A 100 -2.73 19.49 -13.88
C LYS A 100 -3.02 20.34 -12.64
N LYS A 101 -2.21 20.22 -11.59
CA LYS A 101 -2.35 20.98 -10.33
C LYS A 101 -2.20 22.48 -10.55
N ILE A 102 -1.19 22.91 -11.31
CA ILE A 102 -1.00 24.33 -11.68
C ILE A 102 -2.21 24.86 -12.47
N LYS A 103 -2.75 24.03 -13.37
CA LYS A 103 -3.94 24.35 -14.18
C LYS A 103 -5.26 24.21 -13.40
N LYS A 104 -5.23 23.73 -12.16
CA LYS A 104 -6.41 23.39 -11.34
C LYS A 104 -7.38 22.44 -12.05
N SER A 105 -6.84 21.47 -12.79
CA SER A 105 -7.60 20.48 -13.58
C SER A 105 -7.38 19.04 -13.10
N ASN A 106 -6.80 18.88 -11.91
CA ASN A 106 -6.66 17.60 -11.20
C ASN A 106 -7.99 17.22 -10.55
N SER A 107 -8.31 15.92 -10.58
CA SER A 107 -9.42 15.38 -9.77
C SER A 107 -8.99 15.17 -8.31
N LYS A 108 -9.96 14.91 -7.43
CA LYS A 108 -9.68 14.46 -6.05
C LYS A 108 -8.89 13.15 -6.05
N HIS A 109 -9.19 12.27 -7.01
CA HIS A 109 -8.46 11.02 -7.21
C HIS A 109 -7.00 11.24 -7.64
N ASP A 110 -6.75 12.20 -8.55
CA ASP A 110 -5.38 12.61 -8.90
C ASP A 110 -4.64 13.07 -7.63
N ASP A 111 -5.25 13.92 -6.80
CA ASP A 111 -4.61 14.39 -5.56
C ASP A 111 -4.33 13.27 -4.57
N PHE A 112 -5.25 12.31 -4.45
CA PHE A 112 -5.08 11.15 -3.60
C PHE A 112 -3.93 10.25 -4.06
N ILE A 113 -3.85 9.91 -5.35
CA ILE A 113 -2.73 9.11 -5.89
C ILE A 113 -1.38 9.79 -5.65
N PHE A 114 -1.31 11.12 -5.65
CA PHE A 114 -0.06 11.84 -5.46
C PHE A 114 0.11 12.41 -4.05
N SER A 115 -0.52 11.80 -3.05
CA SER A 115 -0.40 12.12 -1.62
C SER A 115 0.42 11.10 -0.83
N GLU A 116 0.48 11.28 0.50
CA GLU A 116 1.10 10.34 1.46
C GLU A 116 0.55 8.91 1.37
N SER A 117 -0.69 8.73 0.88
CA SER A 117 -1.27 7.39 0.65
C SER A 117 -0.44 6.53 -0.31
N LYS A 118 0.24 7.15 -1.27
CA LYS A 118 1.09 6.44 -2.23
C LYS A 118 2.42 6.01 -1.61
N GLU A 119 2.99 6.84 -0.73
CA GLU A 119 4.20 6.48 0.00
C GLU A 119 3.92 5.36 1.01
N ASP A 120 2.77 5.42 1.70
CA ASP A 120 2.28 4.30 2.52
C ASP A 120 2.11 3.02 1.68
N ALA A 121 1.46 3.10 0.52
CA ALA A 121 1.32 1.95 -0.36
C ALA A 121 2.66 1.38 -0.82
N TYR A 122 3.65 2.22 -1.14
CA TYR A 122 5.01 1.75 -1.45
C TYR A 122 5.64 1.02 -0.29
N PHE A 123 5.50 1.54 0.93
CA PHE A 123 6.04 0.90 2.12
C PHE A 123 5.43 -0.49 2.35
N VAL A 124 4.10 -0.60 2.31
CA VAL A 124 3.37 -1.85 2.49
C VAL A 124 3.71 -2.87 1.39
N LEU A 125 3.62 -2.46 0.12
CA LEU A 125 3.92 -3.33 -1.02
C LEU A 125 5.37 -3.79 -1.04
N SER A 126 6.31 -2.94 -0.58
CA SER A 126 7.71 -3.35 -0.40
C SER A 126 7.87 -4.38 0.70
N THR A 127 7.18 -4.23 1.84
CA THR A 127 7.21 -5.23 2.91
C THR A 127 6.67 -6.59 2.44
N ILE A 128 5.59 -6.60 1.65
CA ILE A 128 5.06 -7.81 1.01
C ILE A 128 6.11 -8.44 0.08
N ALA A 129 6.73 -7.64 -0.80
CA ALA A 129 7.72 -8.12 -1.76
C ALA A 129 8.98 -8.66 -1.07
N ILE A 130 9.42 -8.04 0.04
CA ILE A 130 10.52 -8.54 0.88
C ILE A 130 10.15 -9.91 1.46
N ASN A 131 8.96 -10.06 2.06
CA ASN A 131 8.53 -11.35 2.59
C ASN A 131 8.53 -12.45 1.51
N ARG A 132 8.02 -12.14 0.32
CA ARG A 132 8.06 -13.06 -0.83
C ARG A 132 9.48 -13.42 -1.26
N TYR A 133 10.40 -12.44 -1.27
CA TYR A 133 11.81 -12.69 -1.56
C TYR A 133 12.44 -13.65 -0.54
N LEU A 134 12.04 -13.52 0.72
CA LEU A 134 12.46 -14.39 1.81
C LEU A 134 11.69 -15.73 1.86
N ASN A 135 11.07 -16.13 0.74
CA ASN A 135 10.27 -17.34 0.60
C ASN A 135 9.07 -17.41 1.57
N ASN A 136 8.40 -16.27 1.80
CA ASN A 136 7.30 -16.12 2.75
C ASN A 136 7.70 -16.54 4.16
N PHE A 137 8.78 -15.93 4.68
CA PHE A 137 9.26 -16.19 6.04
C PHE A 137 8.15 -16.01 7.09
N ILE A 138 7.29 -15.02 6.90
CA ILE A 138 6.05 -14.84 7.65
C ILE A 138 4.89 -15.38 6.80
N ASP A 139 4.25 -16.48 7.24
CA ASP A 139 3.21 -17.21 6.50
C ASP A 139 1.85 -17.24 7.22
N ASP A 140 1.49 -16.14 7.87
CA ASP A 140 0.16 -15.97 8.51
C ASP A 140 -0.94 -15.52 7.53
N GLY A 141 -0.57 -15.26 6.27
CA GLY A 141 -1.45 -14.80 5.20
C GLY A 141 -1.86 -13.34 5.26
N PHE A 142 -1.45 -12.56 6.27
CA PHE A 142 -1.84 -11.15 6.42
C PHE A 142 -1.31 -10.28 5.29
N LEU A 143 0.00 -10.38 4.98
CA LEU A 143 0.64 -9.60 3.92
C LEU A 143 0.03 -9.89 2.53
N GLU A 144 -0.28 -11.15 2.24
CA GLU A 144 -0.95 -11.53 0.99
C GLU A 144 -2.39 -11.03 0.93
N ARG A 145 -3.09 -11.00 2.07
CA ARG A 145 -4.42 -10.39 2.17
C ARG A 145 -4.37 -8.89 1.87
N LEU A 146 -3.40 -8.15 2.41
CA LEU A 146 -3.20 -6.73 2.06
C LEU A 146 -2.96 -6.56 0.56
N PHE A 147 -2.15 -7.41 -0.05
CA PHE A 147 -1.93 -7.34 -1.48
C PHE A 147 -3.20 -7.61 -2.30
N SER A 148 -4.05 -8.55 -1.86
CA SER A 148 -5.34 -8.81 -2.51
C SER A 148 -6.28 -7.60 -2.46
N ILE A 149 -6.26 -6.84 -1.35
CA ILE A 149 -7.02 -5.59 -1.19
C ILE A 149 -6.49 -4.55 -2.18
N TYR A 150 -5.18 -4.35 -2.27
CA TYR A 150 -4.59 -3.46 -3.27
C TYR A 150 -5.00 -3.84 -4.70
N LYS A 151 -4.95 -5.14 -5.06
CA LYS A 151 -5.38 -5.64 -6.38
C LYS A 151 -6.86 -5.41 -6.66
N SER A 152 -7.70 -5.43 -5.63
CA SER A 152 -9.13 -5.10 -5.75
C SER A 152 -9.39 -3.61 -5.95
N GLY A 153 -8.40 -2.74 -5.66
CA GLY A 153 -8.44 -1.30 -5.87
C GLY A 153 -8.63 -0.45 -4.62
N GLY A 154 -8.72 -1.09 -3.45
CA GLY A 154 -8.83 -0.42 -2.17
C GLY A 154 -7.48 0.00 -1.60
N TRP A 155 -7.52 0.91 -0.63
CA TRP A 155 -6.37 1.30 0.18
C TRP A 155 -6.54 0.77 1.60
N PRO A 156 -5.78 -0.26 2.03
CA PRO A 156 -5.72 -0.65 3.44
C PRO A 156 -5.04 0.47 4.22
N CYS A 157 -5.75 1.06 5.18
CA CYS A 157 -5.35 2.30 5.83
C CYS A 157 -5.58 2.28 7.35
N GLY A 158 -5.73 1.10 7.95
CA GLY A 158 -5.94 1.01 9.39
C GLY A 158 -6.38 -0.36 9.87
N MET A 159 -6.50 -0.50 11.18
CA MET A 159 -6.98 -1.72 11.82
C MET A 159 -7.92 -1.39 12.97
N LYS A 160 -9.09 -2.02 12.97
CA LYS A 160 -10.06 -1.97 14.06
C LYS A 160 -10.22 -3.35 14.66
N ARG A 161 -9.68 -3.55 15.86
CA ARG A 161 -9.53 -4.89 16.49
C ARG A 161 -8.75 -5.82 15.55
N ASP A 162 -9.46 -6.77 14.93
CA ASP A 162 -8.93 -7.78 14.01
C ASP A 162 -9.41 -7.58 12.57
N SER A 163 -10.13 -6.47 12.30
CA SER A 163 -10.59 -6.13 10.95
C SER A 163 -9.73 -5.03 10.32
N ILE A 164 -9.38 -5.21 9.05
CA ILE A 164 -8.63 -4.21 8.28
C ILE A 164 -9.59 -3.11 7.86
N ILE A 165 -9.20 -1.85 8.06
CA ILE A 165 -9.93 -0.71 7.53
C ILE A 165 -9.44 -0.46 6.10
N VAL A 166 -10.36 -0.37 5.16
CA VAL A 166 -10.05 -0.17 3.74
C VAL A 166 -10.83 1.01 3.22
N PHE A 167 -10.11 2.02 2.75
CA PHE A 167 -10.72 3.10 1.99
C PHE A 167 -11.03 2.65 0.56
N ASP A 168 -12.20 3.03 0.06
CA ASP A 168 -12.63 2.82 -1.32
C ASP A 168 -12.42 4.09 -2.16
N PRO A 169 -11.35 4.17 -2.99
CA PRO A 169 -11.05 5.36 -3.78
C PRO A 169 -12.07 5.68 -4.87
N ALA A 170 -13.05 4.79 -5.13
CA ALA A 170 -14.10 5.05 -6.11
C ALA A 170 -14.91 6.31 -5.82
N VAL A 171 -14.97 6.73 -4.56
CA VAL A 171 -15.66 7.97 -4.14
C VAL A 171 -14.93 9.25 -4.56
N LEU A 172 -13.72 9.15 -5.10
CA LEU A 172 -12.90 10.29 -5.54
C LEU A 172 -12.89 10.47 -7.07
N MET A 173 -13.46 9.53 -7.81
CA MET A 173 -13.47 9.48 -9.28
C MET A 173 -14.56 10.35 -9.91
#